data_AF-A0A7T5RK05-F1
#
_entry.id   AF-A0A7T5RK05-F1
#
_cell.length_a   1.000
_cell.length_b   1.000
_cell.length_c   1.000
_cell.angle_alpha   90.00
_cell.angle_beta   90.00
_cell.angle_gamma   90.00
#
_symmetry.space_group_name_H-M   'P 1'
#
loop_
_entity.id
_entity.type
_entity.pdbx_description
1 polymer ?
#
loop_
_entity_poly.entity_id
_entity_poly.type
_entity_poly.pdbx_seq_one_letter_code
_entity_poly.pdbx_strand_id
1 'polypeptide(L)'
;MAWWAHLLFLEDTTDSNELPQKREPLLATLYRVTKDYVRENIIGILSSLLTLVTYLYLGTTAAVFFLEKNVPDVLPHIIEALSEPYLGILGIYIVVKEIERRRGNTAPKRWRDAFAFLWLILLVVTTVFTIAEHQFTPLYKTVVTNALAALIIRIGTMLR
;
A
#
# COMPACT_ATOMS: atom_id res chain seq x y z
N MET A 1 -49.68 4.57 43.71
CA MET A 1 -48.34 4.95 44.22
C MET A 1 -47.35 3.93 43.66
N ALA A 2 -46.80 4.23 42.49
CA ALA A 2 -45.92 3.29 41.80
C ALA A 2 -44.51 3.39 42.39
N TRP A 3 -44.08 2.30 43.02
CA TRP A 3 -42.74 2.10 43.54
C TRP A 3 -41.64 2.06 42.46
N TRP A 4 -41.94 2.39 41.20
CA TRP A 4 -40.96 2.44 40.12
C TRP A 4 -40.50 3.87 39.81
N ALA A 5 -41.14 4.90 40.37
CA ALA A 5 -40.85 6.29 40.05
C ALA A 5 -39.45 6.77 40.52
N HIS A 6 -38.83 6.08 41.48
CA HIS A 6 -37.47 6.42 41.95
C HIS A 6 -36.36 5.88 41.05
N LEU A 7 -36.64 4.90 40.18
CA LEU A 7 -35.64 4.39 39.22
C LEU A 7 -35.39 5.39 38.08
N LEU A 8 -36.40 6.17 37.70
CA LEU A 8 -36.27 7.21 36.65
C LEU A 8 -35.56 8.48 37.16
N PHE A 9 -35.59 8.76 38.47
CA PHE A 9 -34.90 9.91 39.06
C PHE A 9 -33.40 9.69 39.33
N LEU A 10 -32.91 8.44 39.26
CA LEU A 10 -31.49 8.14 39.39
C LEU A 10 -30.71 8.40 38.09
N GLU A 11 -31.39 8.47 36.95
CA GLU A 11 -30.72 8.68 35.66
C GLU A 11 -30.49 10.17 35.35
N ASP A 12 -31.23 11.09 35.99
CA ASP A 12 -31.19 12.54 35.71
C ASP A 12 -30.35 13.36 36.71
N THR A 13 -29.71 12.72 37.71
CA THR A 13 -28.83 13.41 38.68
C THR A 13 -27.39 12.91 38.67
N THR A 14 -27.04 12.02 37.75
CA THR A 14 -25.66 11.55 37.57
C THR A 14 -24.88 12.45 36.58
N ASP A 15 -25.06 13.77 36.71
CA ASP A 15 -24.29 14.80 36.01
C ASP A 15 -23.59 15.77 36.99
N SER A 16 -23.34 15.33 38.23
CA SER A 16 -22.64 16.17 39.23
C SER A 16 -21.90 15.38 40.30
N ASN A 17 -21.07 14.41 39.90
CA ASN A 17 -20.00 13.93 40.77
C ASN A 17 -18.74 13.68 39.95
N GLU A 18 -17.75 14.55 40.17
CA GLU A 18 -16.37 14.39 39.76
C GLU A 18 -15.86 13.01 40.19
N LEU A 19 -15.91 12.05 39.26
CA LEU A 19 -15.30 10.75 39.46
C LEU A 19 -13.78 10.94 39.41
N PRO A 20 -13.03 10.30 40.33
CA PRO A 20 -11.62 10.59 40.52
C PRO A 20 -10.91 10.37 39.21
N GLN A 21 -10.07 11.32 38.84
CA GLN A 21 -9.11 11.26 37.75
C GLN A 21 -8.14 10.09 38.01
N LYS A 22 -8.64 8.86 37.87
CA LYS A 22 -7.86 7.64 37.80
C LYS A 22 -7.11 7.81 36.50
N ARG A 23 -5.86 8.27 36.60
CA ARG A 23 -4.93 8.37 35.48
C ARG A 23 -4.93 7.03 34.77
N GLU A 24 -5.77 6.88 33.75
CA GLU A 24 -5.66 5.78 32.83
C GLU A 24 -4.25 5.89 32.26
N PRO A 25 -3.49 4.78 32.22
CA PRO A 25 -2.14 4.84 31.70
C PRO A 25 -2.25 5.40 30.28
N LEU A 26 -1.51 6.47 29.98
CA LEU A 26 -1.53 7.15 28.67
C LEU A 26 -1.43 6.14 27.50
N LEU A 27 -0.77 5.00 27.75
CA LEU A 27 -0.67 3.87 26.85
C LEU A 27 -2.00 3.18 26.51
N ALA A 28 -2.93 3.03 27.47
CA ALA A 28 -4.24 2.42 27.22
C ALA A 28 -5.15 3.34 26.40
N THR A 29 -5.10 4.65 26.67
CA THR A 29 -5.83 5.66 25.90
C THR A 29 -5.24 5.79 24.48
N LEU A 30 -3.90 5.82 24.34
CA LEU A 30 -3.22 5.78 23.04
C LEU A 30 -3.52 4.49 22.27
N TYR A 31 -3.54 3.33 22.93
CA TYR A 31 -3.87 2.05 22.32
C TYR A 31 -5.31 2.01 21.78
N ARG A 32 -6.29 2.53 22.52
CA ARG A 32 -7.68 2.61 22.03
C ARG A 32 -7.79 3.55 20.84
N VAL A 33 -7.25 4.77 20.95
CA VAL A 33 -7.31 5.77 19.87
C VAL A 33 -6.60 5.26 18.61
N THR A 34 -5.43 4.65 18.73
CA THR A 34 -4.73 4.05 17.58
C THR A 34 -5.47 2.84 17.02
N LYS A 35 -6.06 1.98 17.86
CA LYS A 35 -6.85 0.84 17.40
C LYS A 35 -8.12 1.27 16.65
N ASP A 36 -8.83 2.27 17.16
CA ASP A 36 -10.05 2.78 16.54
C ASP A 36 -9.71 3.53 15.24
N TYR A 37 -8.65 4.34 15.25
CA TYR A 37 -8.13 5.00 14.05
C TYR A 37 -7.67 4.00 12.98
N VAL A 38 -6.91 2.96 13.37
CA VAL A 38 -6.50 1.90 12.46
C VAL A 38 -7.72 1.18 11.92
N ARG A 39 -8.73 0.87 12.73
CA ARG A 39 -9.93 0.17 12.28
C ARG A 39 -10.73 0.95 11.23
N GLU A 40 -10.84 2.27 11.42
CA GLU A 40 -11.52 3.16 10.47
C GLU A 40 -10.70 3.39 9.19
N ASN A 41 -9.37 3.45 9.31
CA ASN A 41 -8.46 3.80 8.22
C ASN A 41 -7.65 2.62 7.67
N ILE A 42 -7.96 1.37 8.04
CA ILE A 42 -7.11 0.20 7.75
C ILE A 42 -6.85 0.03 6.25
N ILE A 43 -7.89 0.29 5.45
CA ILE A 43 -7.84 0.21 3.99
C ILE A 43 -6.90 1.28 3.43
N GLY A 44 -6.99 2.52 3.94
CA GLY A 44 -6.13 3.63 3.52
C GLY A 44 -4.67 3.42 3.92
N ILE A 45 -4.41 2.94 5.14
CA ILE A 45 -3.07 2.60 5.62
C ILE A 45 -2.47 1.48 4.76
N LEU A 46 -3.25 0.43 4.49
CA LEU A 46 -2.84 -0.69 3.65
C LEU A 46 -2.56 -0.22 2.21
N SER A 47 -3.43 0.59 1.62
CA SER A 47 -3.25 1.17 0.28
C SER A 47 -1.99 2.04 0.20
N SER A 48 -1.72 2.84 1.23
CA SER A 48 -0.51 3.67 1.31
C SER A 48 0.76 2.83 1.43
N LEU A 49 0.75 1.80 2.29
CA LEU A 49 1.89 0.89 2.46
C LEU A 49 2.18 0.13 1.15
N LEU A 50 1.14 -0.40 0.52
CA LEU A 50 1.26 -1.10 -0.76
C LEU A 50 1.78 -0.17 -1.85
N THR A 51 1.32 1.08 -1.88
CA THR A 51 1.85 2.10 -2.80
C THR A 51 3.35 2.30 -2.57
N LEU A 52 3.77 2.50 -1.31
CA LEU A 52 5.17 2.72 -0.96
C LEU A 52 6.05 1.54 -1.38
N VAL A 53 5.67 0.31 -1.03
CA VAL A 53 6.40 -0.91 -1.43
C VAL A 53 6.50 -1.01 -2.94
N THR A 54 5.40 -0.70 -3.64
CA THR A 54 5.32 -0.80 -5.09
C THR A 54 6.28 0.16 -5.80
N TYR A 55 6.31 1.43 -5.38
CA TYR A 55 7.21 2.43 -5.96
C TYR A 55 8.66 2.23 -5.52
N LEU A 56 8.90 1.79 -4.28
CA LEU A 56 10.24 1.51 -3.78
C LEU A 56 10.87 0.36 -4.58
N TYR A 57 10.13 -0.73 -4.80
CA TYR A 57 10.60 -1.85 -5.60
C TYR A 57 10.91 -1.45 -7.06
N LEU A 58 10.05 -0.62 -7.68
CA LEU A 58 10.31 -0.07 -9.01
C LEU A 58 11.59 0.76 -9.02
N GLY A 59 11.76 1.65 -8.05
CA GLY A 59 12.93 2.51 -7.92
C GLY A 59 14.22 1.72 -7.71
N THR A 60 14.21 0.71 -6.83
CA THR A 60 15.38 -0.15 -6.59
C THR A 60 15.70 -1.00 -7.81
N THR A 61 14.68 -1.53 -8.51
CA THR A 61 14.87 -2.31 -9.75
C THR A 61 15.53 -1.45 -10.84
N ALA A 62 15.02 -0.23 -11.04
CA ALA A 62 15.60 0.71 -12.00
C ALA A 62 17.04 1.08 -11.62
N ALA A 63 17.30 1.40 -10.35
CA ALA A 63 18.64 1.75 -9.87
C ALA A 63 19.64 0.62 -10.09
N VAL A 64 19.27 -0.63 -9.77
CA VAL A 64 20.15 -1.78 -9.96
C VAL A 64 20.38 -2.09 -11.43
N PHE A 65 19.37 -1.91 -12.30
CA PHE A 65 19.56 -2.07 -13.74
C PHE A 65 20.57 -1.08 -14.31
N PHE A 66 20.44 0.22 -14.00
CA PHE A 66 21.36 1.24 -14.56
C PHE A 66 22.74 1.25 -13.90
N LEU A 67 22.83 0.82 -12.64
CA LEU A 67 24.07 0.82 -11.87
C LEU A 67 24.69 -0.58 -11.76
N GLU A 68 24.29 -1.56 -12.57
CA GLU A 68 24.68 -2.97 -12.43
C GLU A 68 26.20 -3.16 -12.18
N LYS A 69 27.05 -2.37 -12.84
CA LYS A 69 28.53 -2.41 -12.69
C LYS A 69 29.06 -1.90 -11.34
N ASN A 70 28.27 -1.13 -10.59
CA ASN A 70 28.64 -0.46 -9.34
C ASN A 70 27.93 -1.04 -8.11
N VAL A 71 26.98 -1.96 -8.28
CA VAL A 71 26.25 -2.59 -7.17
C VAL A 71 26.79 -4.02 -6.97
N PRO A 72 26.85 -4.51 -5.71
CA PRO A 72 27.22 -5.90 -5.45
C PRO A 72 26.37 -6.90 -6.24
N ASP A 73 27.01 -7.97 -6.75
CA ASP A 73 26.38 -9.04 -7.54
C ASP A 73 25.18 -9.72 -6.84
N VAL A 74 25.07 -9.56 -5.53
CA VAL A 74 23.96 -10.09 -4.71
C VAL A 74 22.66 -9.31 -4.91
N LEU A 75 22.70 -8.00 -5.20
CA LEU A 75 21.48 -7.19 -5.34
C LEU A 75 20.56 -7.63 -6.49
N PRO A 76 21.08 -7.90 -7.71
CA PRO A 76 20.27 -8.45 -8.79
C PRO A 76 19.50 -9.71 -8.39
N HIS A 77 20.15 -10.62 -7.66
CA HIS A 77 19.54 -11.86 -7.16
C HIS A 77 18.46 -11.60 -6.12
N ILE A 78 18.67 -10.63 -5.22
CA ILE A 78 17.65 -10.22 -4.23
C ILE A 78 16.42 -9.66 -4.93
N ILE A 79 16.60 -8.81 -5.95
CA ILE A 79 15.49 -8.24 -6.73
C ILE A 79 14.73 -9.33 -7.46
N GLU A 80 15.44 -10.27 -8.09
CA GLU A 80 14.81 -11.41 -8.76
C GLU A 80 13.98 -12.25 -7.78
N ALA A 81 14.54 -12.58 -6.60
CA ALA A 81 13.84 -13.33 -5.56
C ALA A 81 12.62 -12.57 -4.99
N LEU A 82 12.69 -11.24 -4.94
CA LEU A 82 11.57 -10.40 -4.52
C LEU A 82 10.50 -10.22 -5.60
N SER A 83 10.76 -10.59 -6.86
CA SER A 83 9.82 -10.36 -7.96
C SER A 83 8.52 -11.14 -7.81
N GLU A 84 8.59 -12.40 -7.37
CA GLU A 84 7.41 -13.24 -7.13
C GLU A 84 6.52 -12.72 -6.00
N PRO A 85 7.04 -12.47 -4.77
CA PRO A 85 6.22 -11.91 -3.70
C PRO A 85 5.74 -10.50 -4.04
N TYR A 86 6.53 -9.72 -4.79
CA TYR A 86 6.11 -8.42 -5.29
C TYR A 86 4.89 -8.51 -6.21
N LEU A 87 4.83 -9.46 -7.14
CA LEU A 87 3.65 -9.68 -7.99
C LEU A 87 2.40 -10.03 -7.15
N GLY A 88 2.57 -10.82 -6.10
CA GLY A 88 1.49 -11.10 -5.14
C GLY A 88 0.98 -9.84 -4.44
N ILE A 89 1.91 -9.01 -3.93
CA ILE A 89 1.62 -7.71 -3.31
C ILE A 89 0.91 -6.77 -4.30
N LEU A 90 1.36 -6.75 -5.55
CA LEU A 90 0.77 -5.94 -6.62
C LEU A 90 -0.68 -6.36 -6.90
N GLY A 91 -0.96 -7.67 -6.90
CA GLY A 91 -2.32 -8.21 -7.01
C GLY A 91 -3.24 -7.69 -5.90
N ILE A 92 -2.79 -7.78 -4.64
CA ILE A 92 -3.55 -7.31 -3.48
C ILE A 92 -3.77 -5.80 -3.55
N TYR A 93 -2.75 -5.03 -3.93
CA TYR A 93 -2.82 -3.59 -4.09
C TYR A 93 -3.95 -3.14 -5.01
N ILE A 94 -4.13 -3.84 -6.13
CA ILE A 94 -5.21 -3.50 -7.08
C ILE A 94 -6.57 -3.77 -6.47
N VAL A 95 -6.73 -4.92 -5.78
CA VAL A 95 -7.99 -5.27 -5.11
C VAL A 95 -8.33 -4.21 -4.06
N VAL A 96 -7.37 -3.82 -3.23
CA VAL A 96 -7.54 -2.78 -2.21
C VAL A 96 -7.91 -1.44 -2.86
N LYS A 97 -7.21 -1.04 -3.93
CA LYS A 97 -7.54 0.20 -4.65
C LYS A 97 -8.89 0.17 -5.33
N GLU A 98 -9.34 -0.98 -5.83
CA GLU A 98 -10.68 -1.13 -6.40
C GLU A 98 -11.76 -1.03 -5.32
N ILE A 99 -11.49 -1.55 -4.11
CA ILE A 99 -12.38 -1.38 -2.95
C ILE A 99 -12.45 0.10 -2.54
N GLU A 100 -11.33 0.81 -2.49
CA GLU A 100 -11.30 2.26 -2.21
C GLU A 100 -12.07 3.06 -3.27
N ARG A 101 -11.89 2.71 -4.55
CA ARG A 101 -12.64 3.31 -5.68
C ARG A 101 -14.14 3.17 -5.48
N ARG A 102 -14.61 1.98 -5.08
CA ARG A 102 -16.04 1.70 -4.82
C ARG A 102 -16.59 2.43 -3.60
N ARG A 103 -15.75 2.71 -2.61
CA ARG A 103 -16.11 3.49 -1.41
C ARG A 103 -16.17 5.00 -1.66
N GLY A 104 -15.91 5.46 -2.88
CA GLY A 104 -15.98 6.89 -3.22
C GLY A 104 -14.79 7.71 -2.73
N ASN A 105 -13.74 7.07 -2.20
CA ASN A 105 -12.51 7.75 -1.78
C ASN A 105 -11.63 7.97 -3.01
N THR A 106 -11.99 8.95 -3.83
CA THR A 106 -11.30 9.29 -5.08
C THR A 106 -10.02 10.05 -4.79
N ALA A 107 -8.96 9.31 -4.41
CA ALA A 107 -7.60 9.82 -4.57
C ALA A 107 -7.41 10.34 -6.01
N PRO A 108 -6.69 11.45 -6.22
CA PRO A 108 -6.58 12.09 -7.53
C PRO A 108 -6.08 11.10 -8.57
N LYS A 109 -6.89 10.91 -9.62
CA LYS A 109 -6.76 9.94 -10.72
C LYS A 109 -5.33 9.84 -11.28
N ARG A 110 -4.58 10.95 -11.25
CA ARG A 110 -3.23 11.13 -11.80
C ARG A 110 -2.15 10.24 -11.16
N TRP A 111 -2.24 9.95 -9.86
CA TRP A 111 -1.23 9.16 -9.15
C TRP A 111 -1.47 7.65 -9.24
N ARG A 112 -2.70 7.26 -9.60
CA ARG A 112 -3.10 5.86 -9.72
C ARG A 112 -2.50 5.20 -10.96
N ASP A 113 -2.30 5.99 -12.02
CA ASP A 113 -1.90 5.50 -13.33
C ASP A 113 -0.40 5.62 -13.60
N ALA A 114 0.31 6.46 -12.83
CA ALA A 114 1.73 6.74 -13.02
C ALA A 114 2.60 5.48 -12.91
N PHE A 115 2.25 4.55 -12.02
CA PHE A 115 2.99 3.32 -11.80
C PHE A 115 3.13 2.46 -13.07
N ALA A 116 2.02 2.17 -13.76
CA ALA A 116 2.06 1.35 -14.98
C ALA A 116 2.82 2.06 -16.11
N PHE A 117 2.69 3.39 -16.18
CA PHE A 117 3.49 4.19 -17.10
C PHE A 117 4.99 4.14 -16.79
N LEU A 118 5.38 4.21 -15.51
CA LEU A 118 6.78 4.11 -15.10
C LEU A 118 7.37 2.74 -15.45
N TRP A 119 6.64 1.65 -15.24
CA TRP A 119 7.07 0.33 -15.69
C TRP A 119 7.20 0.23 -17.20
N LEU A 120 6.28 0.85 -17.96
CA LEU A 120 6.36 0.87 -19.41
C LEU A 120 7.58 1.67 -19.90
N ILE A 121 7.85 2.83 -19.29
CA ILE A 121 9.06 3.60 -19.59
C ILE A 121 10.31 2.77 -19.26
N LEU A 122 10.35 2.14 -18.08
CA LEU A 122 11.46 1.29 -17.68
C LEU A 122 11.66 0.17 -18.69
N LEU A 123 10.60 -0.54 -19.08
CA LEU A 123 10.66 -1.60 -20.09
C LEU A 123 11.26 -1.10 -21.41
N VAL A 124 10.79 0.04 -21.93
CA VAL A 124 11.31 0.61 -23.18
C VAL A 124 12.80 0.90 -23.05
N VAL A 125 13.21 1.55 -21.96
CA VAL A 125 14.63 1.89 -21.76
C VAL A 125 15.48 0.64 -21.59
N THR A 126 15.04 -0.34 -20.80
CA THR A 126 15.77 -1.59 -20.61
C THR A 126 15.91 -2.37 -21.91
N THR A 127 14.88 -2.43 -22.74
CA THR A 127 14.93 -3.10 -24.05
C THR A 127 15.94 -2.44 -24.98
N VAL A 128 15.97 -1.10 -25.04
CA VAL A 128 16.96 -0.37 -25.85
C VAL A 128 18.38 -0.66 -25.37
N PHE A 129 18.63 -0.64 -24.06
CA PHE A 129 19.94 -0.95 -23.48
C PHE A 129 20.37 -2.39 -23.73
N THR A 130 19.48 -3.36 -23.52
CA THR A 130 19.76 -4.78 -23.76
C THR A 130 20.09 -5.07 -25.23
N ILE A 131 19.40 -4.43 -26.18
CA ILE A 131 19.71 -4.55 -27.61
C ILE A 131 21.08 -3.94 -27.92
N ALA A 132 21.40 -2.78 -27.34
CA ALA A 132 22.68 -2.12 -27.57
C ALA A 132 23.87 -2.93 -27.03
N GLU A 133 23.75 -3.48 -25.81
CA GLU A 133 24.84 -4.21 -25.15
C GLU A 133 24.87 -5.71 -25.45
N HIS A 134 23.85 -6.27 -26.13
CA HIS A 134 23.71 -7.71 -26.43
C HIS A 134 23.77 -8.63 -25.20
N GLN A 135 23.46 -8.11 -24.01
CA GLN A 135 23.48 -8.86 -22.76
C GLN A 135 22.06 -9.07 -22.21
N PHE A 136 21.58 -10.31 -22.29
CA PHE A 136 20.33 -10.73 -21.65
C PHE A 136 20.60 -11.11 -20.19
N THR A 137 20.42 -10.16 -19.29
CA THR A 137 20.57 -10.41 -17.85
C THR A 137 19.28 -10.97 -17.23
N PRO A 138 19.36 -11.75 -16.14
CA PRO A 138 18.17 -12.20 -15.38
C PRO A 138 17.30 -11.02 -14.90
N LEU A 139 17.94 -9.87 -14.66
CA LEU A 139 17.26 -8.64 -14.27
C LEU A 139 16.36 -8.11 -15.40
N TYR A 140 16.78 -8.21 -16.66
CA TYR A 140 15.94 -7.85 -17.81
C TYR A 140 14.65 -8.69 -17.85
N LYS A 141 14.75 -10.01 -17.63
CA LYS A 141 13.57 -10.89 -17.53
C LYS A 141 12.62 -10.40 -16.44
N THR A 142 13.16 -10.06 -15.26
CA THR A 142 12.38 -9.54 -14.14
C THR A 142 11.66 -8.24 -14.48
N VAL A 143 12.34 -7.31 -15.16
CA VAL A 143 11.75 -6.04 -15.60
C VAL A 143 10.61 -6.29 -16.60
N VAL A 144 10.83 -7.15 -17.59
CA VAL A 144 9.83 -7.49 -18.61
C VAL A 144 8.59 -8.12 -17.97
N THR A 145 8.76 -9.10 -17.07
CA THR A 145 7.64 -9.76 -16.39
C THR A 145 6.82 -8.76 -15.56
N ASN A 146 7.48 -7.92 -14.77
CA ASN A 146 6.80 -6.95 -13.92
C ASN A 146 6.09 -5.86 -14.73
N ALA A 147 6.70 -5.39 -15.83
CA ALA A 147 6.09 -4.40 -16.71
C ALA A 147 4.88 -4.96 -17.46
N LEU A 148 4.96 -6.21 -17.95
CA LEU A 148 3.82 -6.89 -18.57
C LEU A 148 2.69 -7.10 -17.56
N ALA A 149 3.00 -7.53 -16.34
CA ALA A 149 2.01 -7.65 -15.28
C ALA A 149 1.32 -6.30 -15.01
N ALA A 150 2.09 -5.23 -14.83
CA ALA A 150 1.56 -3.88 -14.63
C ALA A 150 0.67 -3.40 -15.78
N LEU A 151 1.00 -3.76 -17.03
CA LEU A 151 0.19 -3.48 -18.21
C LEU A 151 -1.12 -4.26 -18.23
N ILE A 152 -1.08 -5.57 -18.00
CA ILE A 152 -2.28 -6.43 -17.94
C ILE A 152 -3.23 -5.91 -16.87
N ILE A 153 -2.69 -5.60 -15.70
CA ILE A 153 -3.42 -5.00 -14.59
C ILE A 153 -4.12 -3.72 -15.02
N ARG A 154 -3.40 -2.82 -15.69
CA ARG A 154 -3.96 -1.56 -16.16
C ARG A 154 -5.10 -1.79 -17.14
N ILE A 155 -4.92 -2.66 -18.13
CA ILE A 155 -5.96 -3.00 -19.11
C ILE A 155 -7.19 -3.56 -18.37
N GLY A 156 -7.00 -4.48 -17.43
CA GLY A 156 -8.07 -5.04 -16.60
C GLY A 156 -8.84 -3.99 -15.80
N THR A 157 -8.16 -2.97 -15.28
CA THR A 157 -8.82 -1.85 -14.56
C THR A 157 -9.54 -0.85 -15.48
N MET A 158 -9.16 -0.77 -16.76
CA MET A 158 -9.78 0.14 -17.74
C MET A 158 -11.02 -0.45 -18.41
N LEU A 159 -11.07 -1.78 -18.58
CA LEU A 159 -12.22 -2.48 -19.20
C LEU A 159 -13.47 -2.55 -18.31
N ARG A 160 -13.47 -1.91 -17.13
CA ARG A 160 -14.53 -2.01 -16.11
C ARG A 160 -14.94 -0.65 -15.53
#